data_AF-A0A455UNI1-F1
#
_entry.id   AF-A0A455UNI1-F1
#
_cell.length_a   1.000
_cell.length_b   1.000
_cell.length_c   1.000
_cell.angle_alpha   90.00
_cell.angle_beta   90.00
_cell.angle_gamma   90.00
#
_symmetry.space_group_name_H-M   'P 1'
#
loop_
_entity.id
_entity.type
_entity.pdbx_description
1 polymer ?
#
loop_
_entity_poly.entity_id
_entity_poly.type
_entity_poly.pdbx_seq_one_letter_code
_entity_poly.pdbx_strand_id
1 'polypeptide(L)'
;MLQPAYPHHEWTLIREGNSAAAAAYGGSILGFTIPLYSAMANSINFIDFVLWGVVAFIVQLGTFFGVKLFLRQQGESLSQHITEGHQAYGILMASVAVAVGLLNAASMTW
;
A
#
# COMPACT_ATOMS: atom_id res chain seq x y z
N MET A 1 16.47 -12.45 -11.00
CA MET A 1 17.15 -11.36 -10.27
C MET A 1 16.08 -10.51 -9.60
N LEU A 2 16.07 -10.39 -8.28
CA LEU A 2 15.11 -9.54 -7.56
C LEU A 2 15.57 -8.08 -7.73
N GLN A 3 14.85 -7.26 -8.48
CA GLN A 3 15.14 -5.82 -8.52
C GLN A 3 14.75 -5.22 -7.15
N PRO A 4 15.65 -4.47 -6.50
CA PRO A 4 15.36 -3.83 -5.22
C PRO A 4 14.33 -2.72 -5.42
N ALA A 5 13.28 -2.72 -4.60
CA ALA A 5 12.25 -1.69 -4.56
C ALA A 5 12.84 -0.40 -3.95
N TYR A 6 13.53 0.39 -4.76
CA TYR A 6 13.89 1.76 -4.38
C TYR A 6 12.68 2.67 -4.64
N PRO A 7 12.39 3.65 -3.76
CA PRO A 7 11.30 4.62 -3.98
C PRO A 7 11.45 5.41 -5.29
N HIS A 8 12.69 5.56 -5.77
CA HIS A 8 12.97 6.15 -7.08
C HIS A 8 12.49 5.31 -8.26
N HIS A 9 12.33 3.99 -8.09
CA HIS A 9 11.96 3.09 -9.18
C HIS A 9 10.48 3.24 -9.58
N GLU A 10 9.56 3.22 -8.62
CA GLU A 10 8.13 3.41 -8.88
C GLU A 10 7.86 4.79 -9.49
N TRP A 11 8.51 5.84 -8.97
CA TRP A 11 8.38 7.20 -9.52
C TRP A 11 8.91 7.31 -10.95
N THR A 12 9.96 6.56 -11.30
CA THR A 12 10.47 6.50 -12.68
C THR A 12 9.48 5.82 -13.60
N LEU A 13 8.94 4.66 -13.21
CA LEU A 13 7.90 3.95 -13.95
C LEU A 13 6.66 4.82 -14.18
N ILE A 14 6.22 5.58 -13.16
CA ILE A 14 5.09 6.50 -13.29
C ILE A 14 5.37 7.60 -14.31
N ARG A 15 6.59 8.18 -14.30
CA ARG A 15 7.00 9.19 -15.29
C ARG A 15 7.08 8.65 -16.72
N GLU A 16 7.37 7.37 -16.86
CA GLU A 16 7.37 6.65 -18.15
C GLU A 16 5.95 6.26 -18.62
N GLY A 17 4.91 6.62 -17.86
CA GLY A 17 3.51 6.37 -18.23
C GLY A 17 2.99 5.00 -17.78
N ASN A 18 3.67 4.31 -16.86
CA ASN A 18 3.23 3.04 -16.35
C ASN A 18 2.03 3.20 -15.38
N SER A 19 0.82 2.99 -15.89
CA SER A 19 -0.41 3.06 -15.13
C SER A 19 -0.52 2.02 -14.01
N ALA A 20 0.15 0.86 -14.13
CA ALA A 20 0.16 -0.16 -13.09
C ALA A 20 0.94 0.31 -11.85
N ALA A 21 2.11 0.92 -12.06
CA ALA A 21 2.91 1.54 -11.00
C ALA A 21 2.15 2.70 -10.35
N ALA A 22 1.51 3.56 -11.16
CA ALA A 22 0.71 4.67 -10.65
C ALA A 22 -0.46 4.19 -9.77
N ALA A 23 -1.19 3.17 -10.22
CA ALA A 23 -2.30 2.60 -9.46
C ALA A 23 -1.82 1.98 -8.14
N ALA A 24 -0.79 1.13 -8.18
CA ALA A 24 -0.28 0.45 -6.98
C ALA A 24 0.26 1.45 -5.94
N TYR A 25 1.05 2.43 -6.38
CA TYR A 25 1.62 3.46 -5.52
C TYR A 25 0.54 4.38 -4.94
N GLY A 26 -0.33 4.91 -5.80
CA GLY A 26 -1.44 5.77 -5.39
C GLY A 26 -2.40 5.07 -4.43
N GLY A 27 -2.77 3.82 -4.72
CA GLY A 27 -3.61 3.03 -3.83
C GLY A 27 -2.96 2.73 -2.48
N SER A 28 -1.65 2.53 -2.45
CA SER A 28 -0.91 2.35 -1.18
C SER A 28 -0.88 3.62 -0.34
N ILE A 29 -0.73 4.79 -0.98
CA ILE A 29 -0.84 6.10 -0.30
C ILE A 29 -2.24 6.26 0.31
N LEU A 30 -3.28 6.00 -0.48
CA LEU A 30 -4.67 6.09 0.00
C LEU A 30 -4.93 5.11 1.15
N GLY A 31 -4.52 3.85 0.99
CA GLY A 31 -4.65 2.81 2.01
C GLY A 31 -4.01 3.17 3.36
N PHE A 32 -2.86 3.85 3.34
CA PHE A 32 -2.23 4.34 4.57
C PHE A 32 -2.88 5.62 5.12
N THR A 33 -3.27 6.55 4.25
CA THR A 33 -3.78 7.86 4.67
C THR A 33 -5.15 7.76 5.33
N ILE A 34 -5.98 6.79 4.93
CA ILE A 34 -7.31 6.54 5.52
C ILE A 34 -7.24 6.25 7.03
N PRO A 35 -6.49 5.25 7.53
CA PRO A 35 -6.34 5.01 8.96
C PRO A 35 -5.54 6.12 9.65
N LEU A 36 -4.60 6.78 8.97
CA LEU A 36 -3.90 7.93 9.55
C LEU A 36 -4.86 9.10 9.84
N TYR A 37 -5.81 9.37 8.94
CA TYR A 37 -6.87 10.35 9.15
C TYR A 37 -7.77 9.94 10.33
N SER A 38 -8.17 8.66 10.40
CA SER A 38 -8.97 8.14 11.52
C SER A 38 -8.25 8.28 12.86
N ALA A 39 -6.95 7.96 12.90
CA ALA A 39 -6.11 8.16 14.07
C ALA A 39 -6.10 9.63 14.48
N MET A 40 -5.89 10.55 13.54
CA MET A 40 -5.88 11.99 13.85
C MET A 40 -7.22 12.47 14.41
N ALA A 41 -8.34 11.96 13.90
CA ALA A 41 -9.68 12.33 14.34
C ALA A 41 -10.07 11.79 15.72
N ASN A 42 -9.54 10.62 16.11
CA ASN A 42 -9.93 9.92 17.33
C ASN A 42 -8.87 9.95 18.45
N SER A 43 -7.65 10.42 18.18
CA SER A 43 -6.57 10.40 19.17
C SER A 43 -6.75 11.42 20.29
N ILE A 44 -6.43 10.99 21.51
CA ILE A 44 -6.55 11.84 22.72
C ILE A 44 -5.42 12.90 22.76
N ASN A 45 -4.23 12.55 22.26
CA ASN A 45 -3.06 13.40 22.22
C ASN A 45 -2.12 13.03 21.05
N PHE A 46 -1.06 13.82 20.85
CA PHE A 46 -0.12 13.61 19.74
C PHE A 46 0.62 12.27 19.80
N ILE A 47 0.93 11.76 20.99
CA ILE A 47 1.63 10.47 21.15
C ILE A 47 0.72 9.31 20.72
N ASP A 48 -0.54 9.36 21.13
CA ASP A 48 -1.57 8.39 20.74
C ASP A 48 -1.76 8.34 19.22
N PHE A 49 -1.81 9.51 18.58
CA PHE A 49 -1.83 9.63 17.12
C PHE A 49 -0.61 8.97 16.45
N VAL A 50 0.60 9.22 16.97
CA VAL A 50 1.82 8.62 16.43
C VAL A 50 1.80 7.10 16.58
N LEU A 51 1.34 6.57 17.72
CA LEU A 51 1.24 5.13 17.94
C LEU A 51 0.29 4.48 16.93
N TRP A 52 -0.90 5.04 16.74
CA TRP A 52 -1.86 4.55 15.74
C TRP A 52 -1.36 4.72 14.30
N GLY A 53 -0.66 5.81 14.00
CA GLY A 53 0.00 6.00 12.72
C GLY A 53 1.06 4.93 12.43
N VAL A 54 1.84 4.53 13.43
CA VAL A 54 2.81 3.43 13.31
C VAL A 54 2.09 2.09 13.08
N VAL A 55 1.01 1.80 13.83
CA VAL A 55 0.20 0.59 13.62
C VAL A 55 -0.37 0.57 12.20
N ALA A 56 -0.93 1.68 11.73
CA ALA A 56 -1.43 1.83 10.37
C ALA A 56 -0.35 1.55 9.32
N PHE A 57 0.85 2.07 9.54
CA PHE A 57 1.98 1.86 8.64
C PHE A 57 2.42 0.40 8.61
N ILE A 58 2.51 -0.26 9.77
CA ILE A 58 2.86 -1.68 9.87
C ILE A 58 1.83 -2.55 9.14
N VAL A 59 0.53 -2.27 9.34
CA VAL A 59 -0.55 -3.01 8.65
C VAL A 59 -0.43 -2.81 7.14
N GLN A 60 -0.22 -1.57 6.67
CA GLN A 60 -0.07 -1.27 5.25
C GLN A 60 1.12 -2.03 4.62
N LEU A 61 2.28 -2.04 5.30
CA LEU A 61 3.44 -2.81 4.85
C LEU A 61 3.15 -4.31 4.86
N GLY A 62 2.52 -4.81 5.93
CA GLY A 62 2.08 -6.19 6.04
C GLY A 62 1.17 -6.62 4.90
N THR A 63 0.23 -5.76 4.50
CA THR A 63 -0.65 -5.98 3.35
C THR A 63 0.14 -6.06 2.05
N PHE A 64 1.04 -5.11 1.78
CA PHE A 64 1.87 -5.13 0.57
C PHE A 64 2.72 -6.40 0.48
N PHE A 65 3.43 -6.75 1.57
CA PHE A 65 4.24 -7.97 1.61
C PHE A 65 3.39 -9.23 1.57
N GLY A 66 2.20 -9.21 2.15
CA GLY A 66 1.22 -10.31 2.10
C GLY A 66 0.77 -10.59 0.66
N VAL A 67 0.34 -9.57 -0.08
CA VAL A 67 -0.04 -9.69 -1.50
C VAL A 67 1.17 -10.16 -2.34
N LYS A 68 2.33 -9.56 -2.11
CA LYS A 68 3.57 -9.93 -2.82
C LYS A 68 3.96 -11.39 -2.54
N LEU A 69 3.85 -11.86 -1.31
CA LEU A 69 4.14 -13.24 -0.92
C LEU A 69 3.11 -14.22 -1.50
N PHE A 70 1.82 -13.87 -1.43
CA PHE A 70 0.73 -14.66 -1.99
C PHE A 70 0.93 -14.92 -3.49
N LEU A 71 1.20 -13.86 -4.26
CA LEU A 71 1.49 -14.00 -5.70
C LEU A 71 2.77 -14.80 -5.95
N ARG A 72 3.80 -14.62 -5.11
CA ARG A 72 5.04 -15.40 -5.22
C ARG A 72 4.83 -16.89 -4.97
N GLN A 73 3.91 -17.26 -4.07
CA GLN A 73 3.55 -18.67 -3.85
C GLN A 73 2.82 -19.29 -5.05
N GLN A 74 2.14 -18.48 -5.87
CA GLN A 74 1.52 -18.92 -7.12
C GLN A 74 2.49 -18.93 -8.31
N GLY A 75 3.77 -18.59 -8.10
CA GLY A 75 4.79 -18.52 -9.16
C GLY A 75 4.86 -17.16 -9.88
N GLU A 76 4.11 -16.16 -9.43
CA GLU A 76 4.05 -14.83 -10.03
C GLU A 76 4.85 -13.79 -9.24
N SER A 77 5.23 -12.69 -9.88
CA SER A 77 5.97 -11.60 -9.23
C SER A 77 5.24 -10.28 -9.40
N LEU A 78 4.64 -9.78 -8.32
CA LEU A 78 3.93 -8.50 -8.31
C LEU A 78 4.79 -7.35 -8.86
N SER A 79 6.05 -7.27 -8.40
CA SER A 79 6.98 -6.21 -8.84
C SER A 79 7.30 -6.31 -10.33
N GLN A 80 7.42 -7.52 -10.88
CA GLN A 80 7.66 -7.72 -12.30
C GLN A 80 6.43 -7.31 -13.13
N HIS A 81 5.24 -7.76 -12.73
CA HIS A 81 4.00 -7.38 -13.41
C HIS A 81 3.78 -5.86 -13.41
N ILE A 82 4.07 -5.19 -12.29
CA ILE A 82 4.03 -3.73 -12.20
C ILE A 82 5.05 -3.11 -13.15
N THR A 83 6.30 -3.59 -13.17
CA THR A 83 7.37 -3.05 -14.04
C THR A 83 7.02 -3.20 -15.52
N GLU A 84 6.39 -4.31 -15.90
CA GLU A 84 5.92 -4.59 -17.26
C GLU A 84 4.61 -3.85 -17.64
N GLY A 85 4.03 -3.09 -16.72
CA GLY A 85 2.84 -2.27 -16.98
C GLY A 85 1.52 -3.03 -16.96
N HIS A 86 1.47 -4.23 -16.36
CA HIS A 86 0.24 -4.99 -16.22
C HIS A 86 -0.72 -4.33 -15.24
N GLN A 87 -1.62 -3.51 -15.77
CA GLN A 87 -2.52 -2.65 -14.98
C GLN A 87 -3.40 -3.43 -13.98
N ALA A 88 -3.80 -4.66 -14.32
CA ALA A 88 -4.60 -5.51 -13.44
C ALA A 88 -3.93 -5.73 -12.07
N TYR A 89 -2.61 -5.97 -12.04
CA TYR A 89 -1.87 -6.15 -10.80
C TYR A 89 -1.73 -4.86 -9.99
N GLY A 90 -1.61 -3.73 -10.70
CA GLY A 90 -1.62 -2.41 -10.06
C GLY A 90 -2.94 -2.10 -9.37
N ILE A 91 -4.05 -2.34 -10.07
CA ILE A 91 -5.41 -2.15 -9.54
C ILE A 91 -5.69 -3.11 -8.38
N LEU A 92 -5.27 -4.38 -8.48
CA LEU A 92 -5.41 -5.36 -7.41
C LEU A 92 -4.72 -4.87 -6.13
N MET A 93 -3.43 -4.50 -6.24
CA MET A 93 -2.68 -3.99 -5.09
C MET A 93 -3.32 -2.73 -4.51
N ALA A 94 -3.75 -1.79 -5.37
CA ALA A 94 -4.43 -0.57 -4.94
C ALA A 94 -5.73 -0.87 -4.16
N SER A 95 -6.55 -1.78 -4.69
CA SER A 95 -7.84 -2.14 -4.11
C SER A 95 -7.67 -2.81 -2.74
N VAL A 96 -6.70 -3.72 -2.63
CA VAL A 96 -6.39 -4.42 -1.37
C VAL A 96 -5.85 -3.43 -0.34
N ALA A 97 -4.94 -2.54 -0.71
CA ALA A 97 -4.44 -1.48 0.17
C ALA A 97 -5.58 -0.62 0.73
N VAL A 98 -6.46 -0.12 -0.14
CA VAL A 98 -7.58 0.74 0.28
C VAL A 98 -8.55 -0.02 1.17
N ALA A 99 -8.89 -1.27 0.83
CA ALA A 99 -9.79 -2.09 1.65
C ALA A 99 -9.23 -2.33 3.05
N VAL A 100 -7.94 -2.69 3.17
CA VAL A 100 -7.32 -2.88 4.49
C VAL A 100 -7.21 -1.56 5.25
N GLY A 101 -6.89 -0.46 4.57
CA GLY A 101 -6.89 0.88 5.16
C GLY A 101 -8.22 1.26 5.79
N LEU A 102 -9.32 1.01 5.08
CA LEU A 102 -10.69 1.21 5.59
C LEU A 102 -10.99 0.35 6.82
N LEU A 103 -10.64 -0.94 6.78
CA LEU A 103 -10.83 -1.83 7.93
C LEU A 103 -10.04 -1.35 9.15
N ASN A 104 -8.79 -0.93 8.95
CA ASN A 104 -7.94 -0.41 10.01
C ASN A 104 -8.50 0.90 10.59
N ALA A 105 -8.97 1.81 9.75
CA ALA A 105 -9.63 3.04 10.19
C ALA A 105 -10.89 2.78 11.02
N ALA A 106 -11.69 1.78 10.63
CA ALA A 106 -12.88 1.39 11.37
C ALA A 106 -12.53 0.89 12.77
N SER A 107 -11.45 0.11 12.92
CA SER A 107 -10.98 -0.37 14.23
C SER A 107 -10.48 0.72 15.18
N MET A 108 -10.19 1.92 14.68
CA MET A 108 -9.83 3.07 15.52
C MET A 108 -11.04 3.89 15.94
N THR A 109 -12.18 3.72 15.26
CA THR A 109 -13.41 4.48 15.50
C THR A 109 -14.39 3.73 16.42
N TRP A 110 -14.44 2.40 16.31
CA TRP A 110 -15.43 1.54 16.96
C TRP A 110 -14.79 0.51 17.89
#